data_AF-A0A2N2LN61-F1
#
_entry.id   AF-A0A2N2LN61-F1
#
_cell.length_a   1.000
_cell.length_b   1.000
_cell.length_c   1.000
_cell.angle_alpha   90.00
_cell.angle_beta   90.00
_cell.angle_gamma   90.00
#
_symmetry.space_group_name_H-M   'P 1'
#
loop_
_entity.id
_entity.type
_entity.pdbx_description
1 polymer ?
#
loop_
_entity_poly.entity_id
_entity_poly.type
_entity_poly.pdbx_seq_one_letter_code
_entity_poly.pdbx_strand_id
1 'polypeptide(L)'
;MTTDGDTEFGGWRACDACGEAIASPDEAALTVPPELIEERRAGIAERARALAAGEEAAHVSTGLIPWDWGHRACFPPRDEAYFVEGARIATMPGMLAQTLALMDREWFLETAWEDAVRRFYRIPFE
;
A
#
# COMPACT_ATOMS: atom_id res chain seq x y z
N MET A 1 -1.41 -3.34 -33.60
CA MET A 1 -0.38 -3.99 -32.77
C MET A 1 -0.63 -3.51 -31.35
N THR A 2 -1.38 -4.27 -30.57
CA THR A 2 -1.49 -4.06 -29.12
C THR A 2 -0.21 -4.56 -28.51
N THR A 3 0.61 -3.64 -28.00
CA THR A 3 1.76 -3.95 -27.17
C THR A 3 1.27 -4.62 -25.90
N ASP A 4 1.77 -5.81 -25.57
CA ASP A 4 1.39 -6.59 -24.38
C ASP A 4 1.42 -5.78 -23.06
N GLY A 5 2.11 -4.64 -23.02
CA GLY A 5 2.17 -3.70 -21.89
C GLY A 5 0.90 -2.86 -21.62
N ASP A 6 -0.05 -2.79 -22.56
CA ASP A 6 -1.30 -2.01 -22.40
C ASP A 6 -2.49 -2.87 -21.96
N THR A 7 -2.28 -4.17 -21.70
CA THR A 7 -3.35 -5.08 -21.29
C THR A 7 -3.81 -4.73 -19.88
N GLU A 8 -5.10 -4.42 -19.72
CA GLU A 8 -5.73 -4.28 -18.41
C GLU A 8 -5.62 -5.59 -17.63
N PHE A 9 -5.32 -5.50 -16.33
CA PHE A 9 -5.27 -6.71 -15.51
C PHE A 9 -6.66 -7.33 -15.34
N GLY A 10 -6.72 -8.64 -15.55
CA GLY A 10 -7.86 -9.46 -15.14
C GLY A 10 -7.60 -10.14 -13.79
N GLY A 11 -8.66 -10.44 -13.05
CA GLY A 11 -8.56 -11.22 -11.80
C GLY A 11 -8.33 -10.39 -10.53
N TRP A 12 -8.97 -9.22 -10.43
CA TRP A 12 -8.98 -8.40 -9.23
C TRP A 12 -9.34 -9.24 -7.99
N ARG A 13 -8.55 -9.09 -6.92
CA ARG A 13 -8.87 -9.73 -5.64
C ARG A 13 -10.16 -9.13 -5.08
N ALA A 14 -10.87 -9.92 -4.29
CA ALA A 14 -11.97 -9.41 -3.48
C ALA A 14 -11.48 -8.29 -2.56
N CYS A 15 -12.40 -7.40 -2.20
CA CYS A 15 -12.16 -6.30 -1.27
C CYS A 15 -11.68 -6.83 0.09
N ASP A 16 -10.55 -6.35 0.58
CA ASP A 16 -9.99 -6.74 1.88
C ASP A 16 -10.90 -6.32 3.05
N ALA A 17 -11.77 -5.32 2.85
CA ALA A 17 -12.69 -4.80 3.88
C ALA A 17 -14.05 -5.52 3.93
N CYS A 18 -14.71 -5.74 2.78
CA CYS A 18 -16.05 -6.34 2.73
C CYS A 18 -16.08 -7.78 2.19
N GLY A 19 -14.99 -8.27 1.61
CA GLY A 19 -14.90 -9.62 1.02
C GLY A 19 -15.61 -9.79 -0.32
N GLU A 20 -16.29 -8.76 -0.83
CA GLU A 20 -16.97 -8.80 -2.12
C GLU A 20 -16.00 -8.68 -3.30
N ALA A 21 -16.36 -9.30 -4.42
CA ALA A 21 -15.58 -9.21 -5.65
C ALA A 21 -15.60 -7.78 -6.21
N ILE A 22 -14.45 -7.33 -6.71
CA ILE A 22 -14.32 -6.07 -7.44
C ILE A 22 -14.48 -6.35 -8.92
N ALA A 23 -15.52 -5.77 -9.52
CA ALA A 23 -15.88 -5.93 -10.93
C ALA A 23 -15.07 -5.01 -11.84
N SER A 24 -14.66 -3.83 -11.37
CA SER A 24 -13.86 -2.87 -12.13
C SER A 24 -12.77 -2.20 -11.28
N PRO A 25 -11.59 -1.87 -11.83
CA PRO A 25 -10.62 -1.04 -11.12
C PRO A 25 -11.14 0.38 -10.78
N ASP A 26 -12.17 0.88 -11.47
CA ASP A 26 -12.74 2.22 -11.24
C ASP A 26 -13.47 2.36 -9.88
N GLU A 27 -13.97 1.26 -9.34
CA GLU A 27 -14.62 1.22 -8.03
C GLU A 27 -13.63 0.91 -6.90
N ALA A 28 -12.39 0.59 -7.23
CA ALA A 28 -11.39 0.10 -6.29
C ALA A 28 -10.32 1.13 -5.95
N ALA A 29 -9.57 0.84 -4.90
CA ALA A 29 -8.43 1.61 -4.46
C ALA A 29 -7.43 0.77 -3.67
N LEU A 30 -6.17 1.20 -3.71
CA LEU A 30 -5.14 0.84 -2.76
C LEU A 30 -4.97 1.97 -1.75
N THR A 31 -4.92 1.63 -0.47
CA THR A 31 -4.66 2.61 0.58
C THR A 31 -3.69 2.07 1.63
N VAL A 32 -2.88 2.95 2.19
CA VAL A 32 -2.11 2.66 3.40
C VAL A 32 -2.71 3.46 4.56
N PRO A 33 -2.89 2.87 5.75
CA PRO A 33 -3.38 3.60 6.92
C PRO A 33 -2.31 4.57 7.48
N PRO A 34 -2.45 5.92 7.37
CA PRO A 34 -1.55 6.88 8.02
C PRO A 34 -1.41 6.68 9.52
N GLU A 35 -2.47 6.26 10.20
CA GLU A 35 -2.46 5.93 11.63
C GLU A 35 -1.39 4.88 11.96
N LEU A 36 -1.19 3.87 11.11
CA LEU A 36 -0.16 2.85 11.32
C LEU A 36 1.25 3.39 11.08
N ILE A 37 1.41 4.37 10.18
CA ILE A 37 2.68 5.08 9.96
C ILE A 37 3.04 5.89 11.19
N GLU A 38 2.08 6.66 11.70
CA GLU A 38 2.25 7.49 12.89
C GLU A 38 2.54 6.65 14.15
N GLU A 39 1.77 5.57 14.38
CA GLU A 39 1.98 4.64 15.48
C GLU A 39 3.37 4.00 15.43
N ARG A 40 3.82 3.58 14.24
CA ARG A 40 5.16 3.01 14.06
C ARG A 40 6.24 4.03 14.39
N ARG A 41 6.14 5.24 13.85
CA ARG A 41 7.11 6.33 14.10
C ARG A 41 7.15 6.71 15.59
N ALA A 42 5.99 6.80 16.22
CA ALA A 42 5.88 7.05 17.66
C ALA A 42 6.55 5.93 18.48
N GLY A 43 6.31 4.67 18.11
CA GLY A 43 6.96 3.51 18.74
C GLY A 43 8.48 3.52 18.61
N ILE A 44 9.00 3.85 17.42
CA ILE A 44 10.45 3.99 17.18
C ILE A 44 11.04 5.10 18.06
N ALA A 45 10.40 6.26 18.08
CA ALA A 45 10.84 7.40 18.89
C ALA A 45 10.83 7.07 20.39
N GLU A 46 9.77 6.43 20.87
CA GLU A 46 9.66 6.03 22.28
C GLU A 46 10.71 5.00 22.66
N ARG A 47 10.94 3.99 21.82
CA ARG A 47 12.00 3.01 22.02
C ARG A 47 13.38 3.66 22.07
N ALA A 48 13.66 4.63 21.20
CA ALA A 48 14.92 5.37 21.23
C ALA A 48 15.09 6.16 22.54
N ARG A 49 14.02 6.77 23.06
CA ARG A 49 14.02 7.45 24.37
C ARG A 49 14.29 6.49 25.52
N ALA A 50 13.56 5.38 25.59
CA ALA A 50 13.73 4.37 26.65
C ALA A 50 15.16 3.81 26.67
N LEU A 51 15.71 3.48 25.49
CA LEU A 51 17.10 3.00 25.38
C LEU A 51 18.13 4.03 25.84
N ALA A 52 17.92 5.32 25.52
CA ALA A 52 18.80 6.40 25.97
C ALA A 52 18.72 6.64 27.48
N ALA A 53 17.56 6.38 28.10
CA ALA A 53 17.33 6.45 29.53
C ALA A 53 17.79 5.20 30.30
N GLY A 54 18.19 4.12 29.61
CA GLY A 54 18.51 2.83 30.23
C GLY A 54 17.28 2.06 30.72
N GLU A 55 16.11 2.38 30.18
CA GLU A 55 14.82 1.75 30.51
C GLU A 55 14.51 0.59 29.56
N GLU A 56 13.58 -0.27 29.97
CA GLU A 56 13.06 -1.32 29.11
C GLU A 56 12.21 -0.70 27.99
N ALA A 57 12.61 -0.94 26.74
CA ALA A 57 11.92 -0.37 25.60
C ALA A 57 10.75 -1.25 25.15
N ALA A 58 9.59 -0.62 24.90
CA ALA A 58 8.44 -1.29 24.32
C ALA A 58 8.77 -1.93 22.96
N HIS A 59 8.11 -3.06 22.68
CA HIS A 59 8.23 -3.72 21.39
C HIS A 59 7.58 -2.86 20.29
N VAL A 60 8.33 -2.62 19.21
CA VAL A 60 7.82 -1.97 18.00
C VAL A 60 7.70 -3.05 16.93
N SER A 61 6.55 -3.11 16.26
CA SER A 61 6.38 -4.00 15.11
C SER A 61 7.48 -3.75 14.09
N THR A 62 8.24 -4.80 13.76
CA THR A 62 9.36 -4.72 12.82
C THR A 62 8.93 -4.86 11.36
N GLY A 63 7.65 -5.18 11.10
CA GLY A 63 7.10 -5.38 9.76
C GLY A 63 6.91 -4.08 8.98
N LEU A 64 6.86 -4.20 7.66
CA LEU A 64 6.39 -3.12 6.77
C LEU A 64 4.87 -2.95 6.91
N ILE A 65 4.39 -1.72 6.73
CA ILE A 65 2.97 -1.39 6.89
C ILE A 65 2.21 -1.88 5.65
N PRO A 66 1.18 -2.74 5.81
CA PRO A 66 0.46 -3.29 4.66
C PRO A 66 -0.36 -2.22 3.95
N TRP A 67 -0.52 -2.42 2.64
CA TRP A 67 -1.53 -1.73 1.86
C TRP A 67 -2.81 -2.58 1.82
N ASP A 68 -3.95 -1.91 1.88
CA ASP A 68 -5.28 -2.48 1.78
C ASP A 68 -5.84 -2.27 0.37
N TRP A 69 -6.39 -3.32 -0.23
CA TRP A 69 -7.07 -3.27 -1.52
C TRP A 69 -8.57 -3.43 -1.31
N GLY A 70 -9.38 -2.58 -1.93
CA GLY A 70 -10.82 -2.69 -1.74
C GLY A 70 -11.64 -1.69 -2.53
N HIS A 71 -12.96 -1.81 -2.39
CA HIS A 71 -13.87 -0.79 -2.89
C HIS A 71 -13.55 0.55 -2.23
N ARG A 72 -13.49 1.61 -3.02
CA ARG A 72 -13.25 2.98 -2.56
C ARG A 72 -14.25 3.42 -1.48
N ALA A 73 -15.49 2.95 -1.58
CA ALA A 73 -16.54 3.23 -0.59
C ALA A 73 -16.37 2.48 0.75
N CYS A 74 -15.54 1.43 0.80
CA CYS A 74 -15.27 0.68 2.03
C CYS A 74 -14.19 1.33 2.90
N PHE A 75 -13.45 2.31 2.38
CA PHE A 75 -12.43 3.01 3.13
C PHE A 75 -12.97 4.31 3.74
N PRO A 76 -12.53 4.68 4.96
CA PRO A 76 -12.78 6.02 5.46
C PRO A 76 -12.15 7.06 4.52
N PRO A 77 -12.66 8.31 4.47
CA PRO A 77 -12.01 9.38 3.74
C PRO A 77 -10.55 9.53 4.19
N ARG A 78 -9.62 9.45 3.24
CA ARG A 78 -8.16 9.57 3.48
C ARG A 78 -7.57 10.61 2.52
N ASP A 79 -6.45 11.20 2.94
CA ASP A 79 -5.67 12.12 2.10
C ASP A 79 -5.19 11.40 0.83
N GLU A 80 -5.17 12.11 -0.31
CA GLU A 80 -4.71 11.58 -1.59
C GLU A 80 -3.27 11.06 -1.54
N ALA A 81 -2.45 11.54 -0.60
CA ALA A 81 -1.11 11.02 -0.39
C ALA A 81 -1.12 9.51 -0.07
N TYR A 82 -2.07 9.02 0.71
CA TYR A 82 -2.13 7.64 1.19
C TYR A 82 -3.12 6.76 0.40
N PHE A 83 -3.55 7.25 -0.76
CA PHE A 83 -4.65 6.68 -1.52
C PHE A 83 -4.33 6.65 -3.02
N VAL A 84 -4.51 5.49 -3.63
CA VAL A 84 -4.32 5.28 -5.07
C VAL A 84 -5.57 4.66 -5.65
N GLU A 85 -6.20 5.38 -6.59
CA GLU A 85 -7.35 4.85 -7.34
C GLU A 85 -6.95 3.62 -8.16
N GLY A 86 -7.78 2.58 -8.13
CA GLY A 86 -7.52 1.32 -8.84
C GLY A 86 -7.30 1.52 -10.34
N ALA A 87 -8.04 2.45 -10.96
CA ALA A 87 -7.88 2.81 -12.38
C ALA A 87 -6.44 3.26 -12.72
N ARG A 88 -5.72 3.89 -11.78
CA ARG A 88 -4.34 4.36 -11.99
C ARG A 88 -3.32 3.24 -12.02
N ILE A 89 -3.68 2.06 -11.52
CA ILE A 89 -2.84 0.87 -11.46
C ILE A 89 -3.40 -0.28 -12.31
N ALA A 90 -4.39 0.02 -13.16
CA ALA A 90 -5.07 -0.96 -14.00
C ALA A 90 -4.18 -1.54 -15.11
N THR A 91 -3.05 -0.89 -15.41
CA THR A 91 -2.06 -1.31 -16.41
C THR A 91 -0.64 -1.26 -15.83
N MET A 92 0.30 -2.00 -16.44
CA MET A 92 1.69 -2.03 -15.97
C MET A 92 2.33 -0.63 -16.02
N PRO A 93 2.17 0.16 -17.10
CA PRO A 93 2.61 1.56 -17.12
C PRO A 93 1.98 2.39 -16.00
N GLY A 94 0.69 2.18 -15.71
CA GLY A 94 0.01 2.87 -14.61
C GLY A 94 0.63 2.57 -13.25
N MET A 95 0.84 1.29 -12.93
CA MET A 95 1.48 0.89 -11.67
C MET A 95 2.93 1.36 -11.54
N LEU A 96 3.71 1.33 -12.63
CA LEU A 96 5.07 1.87 -12.62
C LEU A 96 5.06 3.38 -12.37
N ALA A 97 4.18 4.12 -13.04
CA ALA A 97 4.03 5.56 -12.82
C ALA A 97 3.63 5.87 -11.37
N GLN A 98 2.71 5.09 -10.78
CA GLN A 98 2.35 5.26 -9.38
C GLN A 98 3.47 4.89 -8.43
N THR A 99 4.24 3.84 -8.72
CA THR A 99 5.41 3.48 -7.90
C THR A 99 6.41 4.63 -7.86
N LEU A 100 6.72 5.23 -9.01
CA LEU A 100 7.60 6.41 -9.07
C LEU A 100 7.04 7.61 -8.31
N ALA A 101 5.74 7.89 -8.42
CA ALA A 101 5.09 8.98 -7.68
C ALA A 101 5.09 8.75 -6.16
N LEU A 102 5.00 7.49 -5.73
CA LEU A 102 5.03 7.11 -4.31
C LEU A 102 6.45 7.11 -3.74
N MET A 103 7.47 6.79 -4.54
CA MET A 103 8.87 6.77 -4.07
C MET A 103 9.36 8.10 -3.49
N ASP A 104 8.78 9.22 -3.91
CA ASP A 104 9.09 10.55 -3.38
C ASP A 104 8.42 10.83 -2.02
N ARG A 105 7.58 9.91 -1.52
CA ARG A 105 6.92 10.06 -0.21
C ARG A 105 7.84 9.54 0.89
N GLU A 106 8.02 10.35 1.93
CA GLU A 106 8.89 10.02 3.06
C GLU A 106 8.54 8.70 3.77
N TRP A 107 7.26 8.30 3.73
CA TRP A 107 6.77 7.08 4.36
C TRP A 107 6.81 5.86 3.44
N PHE A 108 7.13 5.99 2.15
CA PHE A 108 7.02 4.90 1.17
C PHE A 108 7.79 3.64 1.58
N LEU A 109 9.05 3.82 2.01
CA LEU A 109 9.93 2.74 2.44
C LEU A 109 9.49 2.08 3.77
N GLU A 110 8.53 2.68 4.47
CA GLU A 110 7.92 2.09 5.67
C GLU A 110 6.79 1.12 5.33
N THR A 111 6.36 1.05 4.07
CA THR A 111 5.20 0.28 3.63
C THR A 111 5.58 -0.94 2.81
N ALA A 112 4.69 -1.94 2.80
CA ALA A 112 4.81 -3.17 2.04
C ALA A 112 4.30 -2.97 0.60
N TRP A 113 4.77 -1.92 -0.09
CA TRP A 113 4.33 -1.61 -1.45
C TRP A 113 4.63 -2.75 -2.42
N GLU A 114 5.80 -3.39 -2.30
CA GLU A 114 6.16 -4.55 -3.11
C GLU A 114 5.15 -5.70 -2.97
N ASP A 115 4.68 -5.97 -1.74
CA ASP A 115 3.65 -6.97 -1.48
C ASP A 115 2.31 -6.55 -2.08
N ALA A 116 1.97 -5.25 -2.03
CA ALA A 116 0.78 -4.70 -2.65
C ALA A 116 0.81 -4.91 -4.17
N VAL A 117 1.92 -4.56 -4.83
CA VAL A 117 2.13 -4.78 -6.27
C VAL A 117 2.02 -6.26 -6.59
N ARG A 118 2.68 -7.14 -5.85
CA ARG A 118 2.67 -8.58 -6.12
C ARG A 118 1.31 -9.26 -6.04
N ARG A 119 0.34 -8.65 -5.36
CA ARG A 119 -1.06 -9.12 -5.39
C ARG A 119 -1.66 -9.07 -6.79
N PHE A 120 -1.22 -8.13 -7.63
CA PHE A 120 -1.73 -7.91 -8.99
C PHE A 120 -0.73 -8.38 -10.06
N TYR A 121 0.57 -8.36 -9.75
CA TYR A 121 1.64 -8.70 -10.68
C TYR A 121 2.37 -9.96 -10.23
N ARG A 122 2.31 -11.01 -11.05
CA ARG A 122 3.24 -12.12 -10.94
C ARG A 122 4.62 -11.64 -11.38
N ILE A 123 5.36 -11.03 -10.46
CA ILE A 123 6.77 -10.71 -10.64
C ILE A 123 7.54 -11.99 -10.25
N PRO A 124 8.04 -12.79 -11.21
CA PRO A 124 8.90 -13.91 -10.87
C PRO A 124 10.17 -13.38 -10.21
N PHE A 125 10.55 -13.97 -9.09
CA PHE A 125 11.90 -13.80 -8.58
C PHE A 125 12.85 -14.64 -9.43
N GLU A 126 13.94 -14.04 -9.87
CA GLU A 126 15.20 -14.76 -10.11
C GLU A 126 15.97 -14.90 -8.80
#